data_AF-A0A972E5R5-F1
#
_entry.id   AF-A0A972E5R5-F1
#
_cell.length_a   1.000
_cell.length_b   1.000
_cell.length_c   1.000
_cell.angle_alpha   90.00
_cell.angle_beta   90.00
_cell.angle_gamma   90.00
#
_symmetry.space_group_name_H-M   'P 1'
#
loop_
_entity.id
_entity.type
_entity.pdbx_description
1 polymer ?
#
loop_
_entity_poly.entity_id
_entity_poly.type
_entity_poly.pdbx_seq_one_letter_code
_entity_poly.pdbx_strand_id
1 'polypeptide(L)'
;MHSLMADAFGNTYILETGEKDNLITRQEQSAIALTNFYLYDYLQIPPRKIGSGFERYNSILNKIAEIGKITSIDDAFDVLETALQTGEVRSELTAVFDTSEPVLYIALDADLSKIWKVDFSNETVRDYRGFESPFFLDFSQTHQFTDKELGLFDIAPNAQ
;
A
#
# COMPACT_ATOMS: atom_id res chain seq x y z
N MET A 1 -15.05 1.55 -8.94
CA MET A 1 -13.79 1.85 -8.22
C MET A 1 -14.17 2.21 -6.79
N HIS A 2 -13.32 1.90 -5.83
CA HIS A 2 -13.52 2.34 -4.44
C HIS A 2 -12.20 2.80 -3.84
N SER A 3 -12.29 3.63 -2.82
CA SER A 3 -11.15 4.25 -2.17
C SER A 3 -11.33 4.20 -0.67
N LEU A 4 -10.29 3.73 0.03
CA LEU A 4 -10.15 3.89 1.46
C LEU A 4 -9.29 5.14 1.68
N MET A 5 -9.80 6.07 2.48
CA MET A 5 -9.11 7.30 2.87
C MET A 5 -9.03 7.34 4.38
N ALA A 6 -7.84 7.58 4.92
CA ALA A 6 -7.61 7.76 6.35
C ALA A 6 -6.82 9.06 6.57
N ASP A 7 -7.18 9.81 7.61
CA ASP A 7 -6.40 10.95 8.07
C ASP A 7 -5.43 10.58 9.20
N ALA A 8 -4.57 11.53 9.60
CA ALA A 8 -3.59 11.34 10.68
C ALA A 8 -4.21 11.14 12.07
N PHE A 9 -5.52 11.34 12.22
CA PHE A 9 -6.25 11.11 13.47
C PHE A 9 -6.98 9.74 13.45
N GLY A 10 -6.82 8.97 12.37
CA GLY A 10 -7.49 7.68 12.18
C GLY A 10 -8.93 7.79 11.71
N ASN A 11 -9.43 8.98 11.38
CA ASN A 11 -10.76 9.09 10.75
C ASN A 11 -10.67 8.46 9.37
N THR A 12 -11.48 7.42 9.16
CA THR A 12 -11.42 6.63 7.94
C THR A 12 -12.77 6.63 7.22
N TYR A 13 -12.72 6.79 5.91
CA TYR A 13 -13.87 6.75 5.01
C TYR A 13 -13.62 5.76 3.90
N ILE A 14 -14.67 5.04 3.51
CA ILE A 14 -14.68 4.23 2.31
C ILE A 14 -15.67 4.86 1.33
N LEU A 15 -15.17 5.24 0.16
CA LEU A 15 -15.95 5.70 -0.98
C LEU A 15 -16.07 4.55 -1.97
N GLU A 16 -17.29 4.14 -2.29
CA GLU A 16 -17.54 3.14 -3.31
C GLU A 16 -18.48 3.70 -4.38
N THR A 17 -18.06 3.64 -5.65
CA THR A 17 -18.89 4.10 -6.78
C THR A 17 -19.78 2.95 -7.26
N GLY A 18 -21.06 2.99 -6.93
CA GLY A 18 -22.05 2.03 -7.44
C GLY A 18 -22.65 2.44 -8.78
N GLU A 19 -23.37 1.54 -9.43
CA GLU A 19 -24.06 1.83 -10.71
C GLU A 19 -25.22 2.83 -10.54
N LYS A 20 -25.82 2.89 -9.34
CA LYS A 20 -26.97 3.75 -9.03
C LYS A 20 -26.59 4.96 -8.19
N ASP A 21 -25.82 4.71 -7.13
CA ASP A 21 -25.43 5.70 -6.15
C ASP A 21 -23.97 5.52 -5.76
N ASN A 22 -23.31 6.63 -5.44
CA ASN A 22 -22.03 6.60 -4.75
C ASN A 22 -22.29 6.48 -3.25
N LEU A 23 -21.56 5.58 -2.58
CA LEU A 23 -21.65 5.41 -1.14
C LEU A 23 -20.39 5.97 -0.47
N ILE A 24 -20.57 6.82 0.52
CA ILE A 24 -19.50 7.32 1.39
C ILE A 24 -19.81 6.86 2.81
N THR A 25 -19.00 5.94 3.33
CA THR A 25 -19.22 5.35 4.65
C THR A 25 -18.07 5.67 5.58
N ARG A 26 -18.36 6.35 6.69
CA ARG A 26 -17.42 6.51 7.80
C ARG A 26 -17.22 5.16 8.49
N GLN A 27 -15.97 4.83 8.78
CA GLN A 27 -15.62 3.60 9.47
C GLN A 27 -15.32 3.90 10.94
N GLU A 28 -15.99 3.15 11.83
CA GLU A 28 -15.86 3.30 13.29
C GLU A 28 -15.07 2.14 13.93
N GLN A 29 -14.58 1.21 13.11
CA GLN A 29 -13.87 0.01 13.54
C GLN A 29 -12.40 0.32 13.81
N SER A 30 -11.80 -0.39 14.77
CA SER A 30 -10.38 -0.25 15.12
C SER A 30 -9.43 -0.86 14.08
N ALA A 31 -9.93 -1.72 13.20
CA ALA A 31 -9.19 -2.35 12.11
C ALA A 31 -10.05 -2.28 10.85
N ILE A 32 -9.46 -1.76 9.76
CA ILE A 32 -10.18 -1.51 8.51
C ILE A 32 -9.30 -2.02 7.38
N ALA A 33 -9.91 -2.78 6.46
CA ALA A 33 -9.29 -3.23 5.23
C ALA A 33 -10.22 -2.93 4.04
N LEU A 34 -9.65 -2.76 2.86
CA LEU A 34 -10.41 -2.68 1.61
C LEU A 34 -9.62 -3.43 0.54
N THR A 35 -10.28 -4.33 -0.21
CA THR A 35 -9.63 -5.09 -1.29
C THR A 35 -10.31 -4.83 -2.63
N ASN A 36 -10.89 -5.84 -3.29
CA ASN A 36 -11.42 -5.70 -4.67
C ASN A 36 -12.89 -6.10 -4.80
N PHE A 37 -13.65 -6.08 -3.70
CA PHE A 37 -15.10 -6.30 -3.69
C PHE A 37 -15.83 -5.13 -3.04
N TYR A 38 -17.10 -4.92 -3.41
CA TYR A 38 -17.94 -3.87 -2.83
C TYR A 38 -18.24 -4.18 -1.35
N LEU A 39 -17.69 -3.40 -0.43
CA LEU A 39 -17.77 -3.68 1.01
C LEU A 39 -19.21 -3.57 1.53
N TYR A 40 -19.99 -2.65 0.98
CA TYR A 40 -21.42 -2.55 1.29
C TYR A 40 -22.20 -3.83 0.95
N ASP A 41 -21.88 -4.47 -0.17
CA ASP A 41 -22.53 -5.74 -0.56
C ASP A 41 -22.15 -6.85 0.42
N TYR A 42 -20.90 -6.86 0.91
CA TYR A 42 -20.46 -7.81 1.92
C TYR A 42 -21.29 -7.76 3.20
N LEU A 43 -21.62 -6.56 3.69
CA LEU A 43 -22.43 -6.41 4.90
C LEU A 43 -23.86 -6.98 4.74
N GLN A 44 -24.29 -7.28 3.51
CA GLN A 44 -25.65 -7.71 3.19
C GLN A 44 -25.73 -9.12 2.56
N ILE A 45 -24.61 -9.72 2.12
CA ILE A 45 -24.57 -10.94 1.30
C ILE A 45 -23.76 -12.06 1.99
N PRO A 46 -24.15 -13.35 1.85
CA PRO A 46 -23.40 -14.47 2.41
C PRO A 46 -21.95 -14.59 1.88
N PRO A 47 -20.98 -15.03 2.71
CA PRO A 47 -19.56 -15.10 2.36
C PRO A 47 -19.19 -15.81 1.05
N ARG A 48 -19.95 -16.84 0.68
CA ARG A 48 -19.69 -17.67 -0.51
C ARG A 48 -19.94 -16.97 -1.85
N LYS A 49 -20.54 -15.77 -1.83
CA LYS A 49 -20.84 -14.98 -3.04
C LYS A 49 -19.90 -13.77 -3.22
N ILE A 50 -18.94 -13.59 -2.32
CA ILE A 50 -18.03 -12.45 -2.37
C ILE A 50 -16.96 -12.74 -3.42
N GLY A 51 -16.72 -11.76 -4.29
CA GLY A 51 -15.77 -11.87 -5.40
C GLY A 51 -14.31 -11.98 -4.96
N SER A 52 -13.41 -11.81 -5.93
CA SER A 52 -11.96 -11.87 -5.70
C SER A 52 -11.51 -10.83 -4.67
N GLY A 53 -10.61 -11.23 -3.77
CA GLY A 53 -10.08 -10.37 -2.71
C GLY A 53 -10.68 -10.56 -1.32
N PHE A 54 -11.73 -11.41 -1.17
CA PHE A 54 -12.29 -11.74 0.15
C PHE A 54 -11.28 -12.43 1.07
N GLU A 55 -10.51 -13.39 0.55
CA GLU A 55 -9.49 -14.09 1.33
C GLU A 55 -8.42 -13.13 1.84
N ARG A 56 -7.90 -12.26 0.95
CA ARG A 56 -6.94 -11.21 1.31
C ARG A 56 -7.49 -10.26 2.37
N TYR A 57 -8.76 -9.86 2.25
CA TYR A 57 -9.42 -9.02 3.24
C TYR A 57 -9.44 -9.66 4.62
N ASN A 58 -9.81 -10.94 4.72
CA ASN A 58 -9.81 -11.66 6.00
C ASN A 58 -8.40 -11.86 6.54
N SER A 59 -7.43 -12.20 5.69
CA SER A 59 -6.03 -12.36 6.11
C SER A 59 -5.48 -11.08 6.74
N ILE A 60 -5.75 -9.92 6.12
CA ILE A 60 -5.36 -8.61 6.65
C ILE A 60 -5.99 -8.38 8.03
N LEU A 61 -7.31 -8.53 8.16
CA LEU A 61 -8.00 -8.27 9.42
C LEU A 61 -7.56 -9.23 10.53
N ASN A 62 -7.34 -10.50 10.21
CA ASN A 62 -6.83 -11.49 11.15
C ASN A 62 -5.42 -11.12 11.62
N LYS A 63 -4.55 -10.67 10.71
CA LYS A 63 -3.18 -10.27 11.07
C LYS A 63 -3.16 -8.99 11.90
N ILE A 64 -4.02 -8.02 11.60
CA ILE A 64 -4.19 -6.82 12.44
C ILE A 64 -4.67 -7.23 13.85
N ALA A 65 -5.62 -8.16 13.95
CA ALA A 65 -6.11 -8.63 15.23
C ALA A 65 -5.03 -9.40 16.04
N GLU A 66 -4.18 -10.18 15.36
CA GLU A 66 -3.03 -10.89 15.96
C GLU A 66 -1.99 -9.92 16.51
N ILE A 67 -1.60 -8.91 15.73
CA ILE A 67 -0.65 -7.87 16.15
C ILE A 67 -1.27 -6.96 17.23
N GLY A 68 -2.58 -6.73 17.15
CA GLY A 68 -3.31 -5.82 18.01
C GLY A 68 -3.09 -4.36 17.61
N LYS A 69 -1.97 -3.77 18.05
CA LYS A 69 -1.64 -2.36 17.74
C LYS A 69 -0.42 -2.31 16.84
N ILE A 70 -0.60 -1.76 15.64
CA ILE A 70 0.50 -1.41 14.74
C ILE A 70 1.27 -0.25 15.36
N THR A 71 2.53 -0.47 15.69
CA THR A 71 3.41 0.51 16.34
C THR A 71 4.70 0.76 15.57
N SER A 72 4.97 -0.05 14.54
CA SER A 72 6.15 0.08 13.70
C SER A 72 5.80 -0.10 12.22
N ILE A 73 6.73 0.31 11.35
CA ILE A 73 6.65 0.07 9.91
C ILE A 73 6.74 -1.42 9.59
N ASP A 74 7.50 -2.18 10.37
CA ASP A 74 7.62 -3.62 10.22
C ASP A 74 6.27 -4.31 10.52
N ASP A 75 5.56 -3.91 11.58
CA ASP A 75 4.20 -4.41 11.87
C ASP A 75 3.25 -4.18 10.68
N ALA A 76 3.36 -3.01 10.03
CA ALA A 76 2.53 -2.68 8.87
C ALA A 76 2.88 -3.54 7.65
N PHE A 77 4.15 -3.80 7.39
CA PHE A 77 4.56 -4.71 6.32
C PHE A 77 4.20 -6.17 6.61
N ASP A 78 4.25 -6.62 7.87
CA ASP A 78 3.79 -7.95 8.28
C ASP A 78 2.29 -8.15 8.00
N VAL A 79 1.48 -7.10 8.15
CA VAL A 79 0.07 -7.12 7.73
C VAL A 79 -0.05 -7.25 6.23
N LEU A 80 0.66 -6.42 5.46
CA LEU A 80 0.58 -6.39 3.99
C LEU A 80 1.15 -7.66 3.34
N GLU A 81 2.10 -8.34 3.99
CA GLU A 81 2.66 -9.62 3.53
C GLU A 81 1.56 -10.66 3.33
N THR A 82 0.56 -10.69 4.23
CA THR A 82 -0.56 -11.64 4.15
C THR A 82 -1.49 -11.44 2.94
N ALA A 83 -1.36 -10.31 2.27
CA ALA A 83 -2.16 -9.94 1.10
C ALA A 83 -1.35 -9.91 -0.21
N LEU A 84 -0.04 -10.22 -0.16
CA LEU A 84 0.80 -10.27 -1.36
C LEU A 84 0.28 -11.30 -2.35
N GLN A 85 0.36 -10.93 -3.62
CA GLN A 85 0.06 -11.83 -4.73
C GLN A 85 1.35 -12.05 -5.51
N THR A 86 1.72 -13.31 -5.72
CA THR A 86 2.97 -13.71 -6.40
C THR A 86 2.73 -14.57 -7.64
N GLY A 87 1.47 -14.77 -8.02
CA GLY A 87 1.04 -15.54 -9.19
C GLY A 87 0.93 -14.70 -10.46
N GLU A 88 -0.01 -15.08 -11.34
CA GLU A 88 -0.27 -14.37 -12.61
C GLU A 88 -0.61 -12.88 -12.40
N VAL A 89 -1.33 -12.57 -11.32
CA VAL A 89 -1.49 -11.21 -10.82
C VAL A 89 -0.50 -11.03 -9.67
N ARG A 90 0.50 -10.17 -9.87
CA ARG A 90 1.57 -9.94 -8.90
C ARG A 90 1.45 -8.58 -8.24
N SER A 91 1.83 -8.49 -6.97
CA SER A 91 2.01 -7.21 -6.29
C SER A 91 3.27 -6.51 -6.81
N GLU A 92 3.08 -5.47 -7.62
CA GLU A 92 4.18 -4.67 -8.17
C GLU A 92 4.68 -3.60 -7.19
N LEU A 93 3.78 -3.11 -6.35
CA LEU A 93 4.05 -2.06 -5.36
C LEU A 93 3.35 -2.41 -4.06
N THR A 94 4.11 -2.41 -2.97
CA THR A 94 3.60 -2.47 -1.61
C THR A 94 4.09 -1.24 -0.88
N ALA A 95 3.18 -0.49 -0.24
CA ALA A 95 3.55 0.75 0.39
C ALA A 95 2.86 0.97 1.73
N VAL A 96 3.58 1.60 2.65
CA VAL A 96 3.11 2.02 3.97
C VAL A 96 3.36 3.51 4.10
N PHE A 97 2.29 4.28 4.29
CA PHE A 97 2.39 5.70 4.62
C PHE A 97 2.35 5.85 6.14
N ASP A 98 3.41 6.38 6.73
CA ASP A 98 3.37 6.83 8.12
C ASP A 98 2.57 8.13 8.16
N THR A 99 1.60 8.26 9.05
CA THR A 99 0.81 9.48 9.16
C THR A 99 1.34 10.43 10.22
N SER A 100 2.27 9.96 11.08
CA SER A 100 2.93 10.78 12.10
C SER A 100 4.07 11.63 11.52
N GLU A 101 4.66 11.17 10.41
CA GLU A 101 5.66 11.86 9.61
C GLU A 101 5.24 11.77 8.14
N PRO A 102 5.44 12.78 7.28
CA PRO A 102 5.11 12.68 5.86
C PRO A 102 6.14 11.81 5.13
N VAL A 103 6.05 10.50 5.36
CA VAL A 103 7.01 9.50 4.90
C VAL A 103 6.25 8.31 4.30
N LEU A 104 6.71 7.87 3.13
CA LEU A 104 6.22 6.68 2.45
C LEU A 104 7.33 5.62 2.39
N TYR A 105 7.02 4.43 2.87
CA TYR A 105 7.89 3.26 2.73
C TYR A 105 7.39 2.41 1.57
N ILE A 106 8.29 2.00 0.69
CA ILE A 106 7.95 1.30 -0.54
C ILE A 106 8.77 0.02 -0.65
N ALA A 107 8.11 -1.08 -0.96
CA ALA A 107 8.70 -2.28 -1.52
C ALA A 107 8.16 -2.47 -2.94
N LEU A 108 9.02 -2.91 -3.84
CA LEU A 108 8.64 -3.22 -5.22
C LEU A 108 8.59 -4.73 -5.39
N ASP A 109 7.81 -5.17 -6.38
CA ASP A 109 7.97 -6.52 -6.92
C ASP A 109 7.69 -7.65 -5.91
N ALA A 110 6.87 -7.36 -4.88
CA ALA A 110 6.60 -8.21 -3.72
C ALA A 110 7.86 -8.57 -2.88
N ASP A 111 9.00 -7.90 -3.11
CA ASP A 111 10.23 -8.11 -2.36
C ASP A 111 10.25 -7.22 -1.11
N LEU A 112 9.64 -7.71 -0.02
CA LEU A 112 9.66 -7.00 1.26
C LEU A 112 11.03 -7.03 1.94
N SER A 113 12.01 -7.76 1.42
CA SER A 113 13.37 -7.71 1.98
C SER A 113 14.04 -6.37 1.70
N LYS A 114 13.64 -5.68 0.62
CA LYS A 114 14.17 -4.40 0.16
C LYS A 114 13.12 -3.30 0.25
N ILE A 115 13.36 -2.33 1.13
CA ILE A 115 12.43 -1.22 1.36
C ILE A 115 13.13 0.10 1.19
N TRP A 116 12.54 0.99 0.39
CA TRP A 116 12.93 2.38 0.28
C TRP A 116 12.09 3.25 1.22
N LYS A 117 12.70 4.32 1.75
CA LYS A 117 12.02 5.42 2.45
C LYS A 117 12.00 6.65 1.55
N VAL A 118 10.81 7.15 1.26
CA VAL A 118 10.55 8.43 0.61
C VAL A 118 10.14 9.43 1.68
N ASP A 119 10.94 10.46 1.88
CA ASP A 119 10.69 11.52 2.86
C ASP A 119 10.25 12.78 2.11
N PHE A 120 8.97 13.15 2.24
CA PHE A 120 8.40 14.29 1.53
C PHE A 120 8.82 15.63 2.14
N SER A 121 9.17 15.68 3.43
CA SER A 121 9.65 16.92 4.07
C SER A 121 11.04 17.30 3.59
N ASN A 122 11.91 16.29 3.46
CA ASN A 122 13.29 16.49 3.03
C ASN A 122 13.46 16.32 1.51
N GLU A 123 12.40 15.92 0.81
CA GLU A 123 12.42 15.61 -0.63
C GLU A 123 13.51 14.57 -0.96
N THR A 124 13.62 13.49 -0.18
CA THR A 124 14.66 12.46 -0.37
C THR A 124 14.08 11.06 -0.59
N VAL A 125 14.84 10.23 -1.29
CA VAL A 125 14.60 8.78 -1.39
C VAL A 125 15.86 8.07 -0.95
N ARG A 126 15.73 7.12 -0.02
CA ARG A 126 16.88 6.38 0.50
C ARG A 126 16.54 4.93 0.84
N ASP A 127 17.56 4.12 1.04
CA ASP A 127 17.36 2.79 1.62
C ASP A 127 16.82 2.89 3.06
N TYR A 128 15.86 2.01 3.36
CA TYR A 128 15.39 1.75 4.72
C TYR A 128 15.85 0.38 5.20
N ARG A 129 15.80 -0.64 4.33
CA ARG A 129 16.15 -2.02 4.67
C ARG A 129 16.63 -2.81 3.46
N GLY A 130 17.61 -3.70 3.66
CA GLY A 130 17.91 -4.83 2.76
C GLY A 130 18.79 -4.54 1.55
N PHE A 131 19.37 -3.35 1.45
CA PHE A 131 20.30 -3.01 0.37
C PHE A 131 21.75 -3.25 0.81
N GLU A 132 22.54 -3.87 -0.07
CA GLU A 132 23.98 -4.12 0.18
C GLU A 132 24.82 -2.84 0.09
N SER A 133 24.37 -1.88 -0.71
CA SER A 133 25.00 -0.58 -0.89
C SER A 133 23.98 0.51 -0.59
N PRO A 134 24.34 1.52 0.23
CA PRO A 134 23.43 2.61 0.56
C PRO A 134 23.07 3.39 -0.71
N PHE A 135 21.79 3.74 -0.82
CA PHE A 135 21.24 4.52 -1.91
C PHE A 135 20.61 5.78 -1.35
N PHE A 136 20.89 6.93 -1.96
CA PHE A 136 20.37 8.21 -1.52
C PHE A 136 20.19 9.13 -2.72
N LEU A 137 18.97 9.61 -2.91
CA LEU A 137 18.60 10.67 -3.84
C LEU A 137 18.02 11.85 -3.06
N ASP A 138 18.47 13.04 -3.43
CA ASP A 138 18.03 14.31 -2.86
C ASP A 138 17.42 15.17 -3.96
N PHE A 139 16.13 15.46 -3.83
CA PHE A 139 15.35 16.29 -4.75
C PHE A 139 15.15 17.71 -4.23
N SER A 140 15.65 18.04 -3.03
CA SER A 140 15.54 19.39 -2.44
C SER A 140 16.31 20.45 -3.23
N GLN A 141 17.25 20.00 -4.07
CA GLN A 141 17.84 20.79 -5.13
C GLN A 141 17.30 20.29 -6.47
N THR A 142 17.28 21.14 -7.49
CA THR A 142 16.85 20.75 -8.83
C THR A 142 17.78 19.64 -9.36
N HIS A 143 17.46 18.37 -9.08
CA HIS A 143 18.25 17.24 -9.53
C HIS A 143 17.93 17.00 -11.00
N GLN A 144 18.90 17.29 -11.86
CA GLN A 144 18.82 16.85 -13.24
C GLN A 144 19.40 15.45 -13.33
N PHE A 145 18.54 14.46 -13.60
CA PHE A 145 18.97 13.11 -13.88
C PHE A 145 19.95 13.12 -15.06
N THR A 146 21.10 12.50 -14.86
CA THR A 146 22.08 12.27 -15.92
C THR A 146 21.60 11.16 -16.85
N ASP A 147 22.03 11.17 -18.11
CA ASP A 147 21.74 10.08 -19.06
C ASP A 147 22.17 8.71 -18.53
N LYS A 148 23.20 8.68 -17.67
CA LYS A 148 23.68 7.47 -17.00
C LYS A 148 22.68 6.95 -15.95
N GLU A 149 22.04 7.83 -15.20
CA GLU A 149 20.99 7.45 -14.24
C GLU A 149 19.72 7.01 -14.97
N LEU A 150 19.35 7.68 -16.06
CA LEU A 150 18.20 7.30 -16.89
C LEU A 150 18.42 5.95 -17.59
N GLY A 151 19.63 5.66 -18.04
CA GLY A 151 19.98 4.37 -18.66
C GLY A 151 19.96 3.18 -17.69
N LEU A 152 19.86 3.40 -16.37
CA LEU A 152 19.62 2.32 -15.38
C LEU A 152 18.12 1.96 -15.30
N PHE A 153 17.24 2.83 -15.79
CA PHE A 153 15.80 2.64 -15.86
C PHE A 153 15.35 2.35 -17.30
N ASP A 154 16.15 1.64 -18.10
CA ASP A 154 15.69 1.07 -19.38
C ASP A 154 14.57 0.05 -19.10
N ILE A 155 13.39 0.57 -18.81
CA ILE A 155 12.13 -0.13 -18.93
C ILE A 155 12.02 -0.38 -20.42
N ALA A 156 12.28 -1.63 -20.81
CA ALA A 156 12.14 -2.06 -22.19
C ALA A 156 10.86 -1.45 -22.77
N PRO A 157 10.91 -0.72 -23.90
CA PRO A 157 9.71 -0.15 -24.47
C PRO A 157 8.76 -1.31 -24.72
N ASN A 158 7.58 -1.25 -24.08
CA ASN A 158 6.52 -2.24 -24.23
C ASN A 158 6.41 -2.60 -25.72
N ALA A 159 6.66 -3.87 -26.03
CA ALA A 159 6.40 -4.42 -27.34
C ALA A 159 4.90 -4.18 -27.64
N GLN A 160 4.67 -3.60 -28.81
CA GLN A 160 3.36 -3.23 -29.37
C GLN A 160 2.35 -4.37 -29.36
#